data_AF-N9A1T7-F1
#
_entry.id   AF-N9A1T7-F1
#
_cell.length_a   1.000
_cell.length_b   1.000
_cell.length_c   1.000
_cell.angle_alpha   90.00
_cell.angle_beta   90.00
_cell.angle_gamma   90.00
#
_symmetry.space_group_name_H-M   'P 1'
#
loop_
_entity.id
_entity.type
_entity.pdbx_description
1 polymer ?
#
loop_
_entity_poly.entity_id
_entity_poly.type
_entity_poly.pdbx_seq_one_letter_code
_entity_poly.pdbx_strand_id
1 'polypeptide(L)'
;MKGFFLVLNITLSINLAFACAPHSPNDVFIARLQSVQQLSSSNHKQLTFQHPHFIFQSLLTKIFSSKPKQWHSDFSIKTIKSNDLVIGLAYPPDKTTPQNYQISSLALLHCDKNIITIDHPISPFSAWNRKTQRCNNQSIPMKLLDVFLEHDQTYYLKKLHQKYPTCDALFSAFPKL
;
A
#
# COMPACT_ATOMS: atom_id res chain seq x y z
N MET A 1 -8.31 -32.07 -48.66
CA MET A 1 -7.47 -32.13 -47.44
C MET A 1 -7.84 -30.93 -46.57
N LYS A 2 -8.38 -31.16 -45.37
CA LYS A 2 -8.81 -30.11 -44.43
C LYS A 2 -7.59 -29.64 -43.63
N GLY A 3 -7.15 -28.41 -43.86
CA GLY A 3 -6.10 -27.77 -43.09
C GLY A 3 -6.64 -27.35 -41.72
N PHE A 4 -6.14 -28.01 -40.67
CA PHE A 4 -6.47 -27.72 -39.29
C PHE A 4 -5.58 -26.57 -38.81
N PHE A 5 -6.09 -25.34 -38.81
CA PHE A 5 -5.42 -24.19 -38.18
C PHE A 5 -5.54 -24.31 -36.66
N LEU A 6 -4.46 -24.71 -36.01
CA LEU A 6 -4.28 -24.62 -34.55
C LEU A 6 -4.14 -23.14 -34.16
N VAL A 7 -5.25 -22.53 -33.75
CA VAL A 7 -5.22 -21.23 -33.07
C VAL A 7 -4.83 -21.50 -31.61
N LEU A 8 -3.56 -21.28 -31.29
CA LEU A 8 -3.04 -21.33 -29.94
C LEU A 8 -3.64 -20.15 -29.15
N ASN A 9 -4.73 -20.40 -28.44
CA ASN A 9 -5.32 -19.46 -27.48
C ASN A 9 -4.34 -19.25 -26.32
N ILE A 10 -3.44 -18.28 -26.45
CA ILE A 10 -2.69 -17.75 -25.32
C ILE A 10 -3.63 -16.82 -24.57
N THR A 11 -4.51 -17.38 -23.74
CA THR A 11 -5.15 -16.62 -22.66
C THR A 11 -4.09 -16.37 -21.59
N LEU A 12 -3.16 -15.46 -21.90
CA LEU A 12 -2.18 -14.98 -20.94
C LEU A 12 -2.98 -14.44 -19.75
N SER A 13 -2.74 -14.99 -18.58
CA SER A 13 -3.31 -14.62 -17.30
C SER A 13 -2.91 -13.18 -16.93
N ILE A 14 -3.57 -12.19 -17.53
CA ILE A 14 -3.31 -10.75 -17.37
C ILE A 14 -3.45 -10.30 -15.90
N ASN A 15 -4.28 -10.99 -15.11
CA ASN A 15 -4.51 -10.65 -13.70
C ASN A 15 -3.28 -10.83 -12.80
N LEU A 16 -2.32 -11.70 -13.15
CA LEU A 16 -1.11 -11.91 -12.35
C LEU A 16 0.00 -10.88 -12.64
N ALA A 17 -0.04 -10.23 -13.81
CA ALA A 17 1.02 -9.31 -14.23
C ALA A 17 1.00 -7.97 -13.48
N PHE A 18 -0.18 -7.48 -13.08
CA PHE A 18 -0.33 -6.19 -12.40
C PHE A 18 0.00 -6.24 -10.90
N ALA A 19 -0.19 -7.39 -10.23
CA ALA A 19 0.14 -7.55 -8.82
C ALA A 19 1.65 -7.55 -8.54
N CYS A 20 2.46 -7.65 -9.59
CA CYS A 20 3.93 -7.74 -9.52
C CYS A 20 4.63 -6.51 -10.09
N ALA A 21 3.88 -5.51 -10.57
CA ALA A 21 4.47 -4.23 -10.92
C ALA A 21 5.07 -3.61 -9.63
N PRO A 22 6.32 -3.11 -9.67
CA PRO A 22 6.89 -2.42 -8.52
C PRO A 22 6.00 -1.26 -8.11
N HIS A 23 5.73 -1.15 -6.81
CA HIS A 23 5.07 0.03 -6.28
C HIS A 23 5.94 1.26 -6.47
N SER A 24 5.31 2.43 -6.39
CA SER A 24 6.00 3.71 -6.33
C SER A 24 6.04 4.23 -4.88
N PRO A 25 7.07 4.99 -4.48
CA PRO A 25 7.02 5.77 -3.25
C PRO A 25 5.81 6.70 -3.18
N ASN A 26 5.25 7.11 -4.33
CA ASN A 26 4.04 7.92 -4.41
C ASN A 26 2.79 7.22 -3.88
N ASP A 27 2.82 5.88 -3.77
CA ASP A 27 1.72 5.05 -3.28
C ASP A 27 1.71 5.00 -1.74
N VAL A 28 2.76 5.52 -1.08
CA VAL A 28 2.90 5.44 0.38
C VAL A 28 2.07 6.51 1.06
N PHE A 29 1.12 6.06 1.89
CA PHE A 29 0.33 6.92 2.74
C PHE A 29 0.47 6.58 4.22
N ILE A 30 0.29 7.57 5.08
CA ILE A 30 0.07 7.40 6.53
C ILE A 30 -1.31 7.93 6.87
N ALA A 31 -2.00 7.25 7.78
CA ALA A 31 -3.30 7.68 8.26
C ALA A 31 -3.62 7.09 9.64
N ARG A 32 -4.68 7.60 10.28
CA ARG A 32 -5.35 6.94 11.41
C ARG A 32 -6.49 6.08 10.88
N LEU A 33 -6.49 4.79 11.20
CA LEU A 33 -7.62 3.92 10.86
C LEU A 33 -8.83 4.30 11.70
N GLN A 34 -10.01 4.46 11.09
CA GLN A 34 -11.24 4.75 11.81
C GLN A 34 -12.17 3.54 11.87
N SER A 35 -12.40 2.89 10.73
CA SER A 35 -13.27 1.72 10.65
C SER A 35 -12.86 0.80 9.50
N VAL A 36 -13.22 -0.47 9.66
CA VAL A 36 -13.12 -1.51 8.62
C VAL A 36 -14.49 -2.13 8.48
N GLN A 37 -15.05 -2.09 7.27
CA GLN A 37 -16.34 -2.67 6.94
C GLN A 37 -16.15 -3.77 5.91
N GLN A 38 -16.79 -4.92 6.11
CA GLN A 38 -16.76 -6.00 5.12
C GLN A 38 -17.81 -5.73 4.04
N LEU A 39 -17.38 -5.68 2.79
CA LEU A 39 -18.26 -5.55 1.64
C LEU A 39 -18.63 -6.96 1.16
N SER A 40 -19.86 -7.41 1.45
CA SER A 40 -20.45 -8.70 1.02
C SER A 40 -19.74 -9.98 1.52
N SER A 41 -20.11 -11.15 1.00
CA SER A 41 -19.51 -12.48 1.30
C SER A 41 -18.09 -12.66 0.77
N SER A 42 -17.53 -11.63 0.10
CA SER A 42 -16.17 -11.62 -0.43
C SER A 42 -15.12 -11.14 0.61
N ASN A 43 -13.84 -11.25 0.25
CA ASN A 43 -12.72 -10.71 1.05
C ASN A 43 -12.56 -9.18 0.94
N HIS A 44 -13.36 -8.49 0.13
CA HIS A 44 -13.28 -7.04 -0.03
C HIS A 44 -13.69 -6.32 1.26
N LYS A 45 -12.84 -5.40 1.69
CA LYS A 45 -13.07 -4.50 2.83
C LYS A 45 -13.08 -3.06 2.36
N GLN A 46 -13.97 -2.27 2.94
CA GLN A 46 -13.92 -0.82 2.86
C GLN A 46 -13.29 -0.28 4.14
N LEU A 47 -12.32 0.61 3.99
CA LEU A 47 -11.64 1.24 5.11
C LEU A 47 -11.95 2.73 5.14
N THR A 48 -12.14 3.24 6.36
CA THR A 48 -12.22 4.67 6.60
C THR A 48 -10.97 5.12 7.31
N PHE A 49 -10.36 6.18 6.79
CA PHE A 49 -9.16 6.78 7.35
C PHE A 49 -9.42 8.24 7.73
N GLN A 50 -8.73 8.66 8.77
CA GLN A 50 -8.63 10.05 9.16
C GLN A 50 -7.22 10.57 8.86
N HIS A 51 -7.16 11.81 8.38
CA HIS A 51 -5.93 12.50 7.97
C HIS A 51 -5.04 11.66 7.03
N PRO A 52 -5.58 11.04 5.96
CA PRO A 52 -4.75 10.30 5.03
C PRO A 52 -3.81 11.27 4.29
N HIS A 53 -2.51 11.00 4.35
CA HIS A 53 -1.50 11.79 3.67
C HIS A 53 -0.53 10.90 2.91
N PHE A 54 -0.36 11.17 1.62
CA PHE A 54 0.71 10.57 0.83
C PHE A 54 2.04 11.27 1.13
N ILE A 55 3.02 10.49 1.61
CA ILE A 55 4.14 11.05 2.37
C ILE A 55 5.34 11.37 1.50
N PHE A 56 5.58 10.57 0.46
CA PHE A 56 6.70 10.73 -0.46
C PHE A 56 6.31 11.30 -1.83
N GLN A 57 5.04 11.66 -2.03
CA GLN A 57 4.62 12.31 -3.27
C GLN A 57 5.33 13.65 -3.45
N SER A 58 5.85 13.86 -4.66
CA SER A 58 6.36 15.16 -5.10
C SER A 58 5.24 16.21 -5.10
N LEU A 59 5.61 17.50 -5.07
CA LEU A 59 4.63 18.59 -5.16
C LEU A 59 3.79 18.49 -6.43
N LEU A 60 4.44 18.23 -7.58
CA LEU A 60 3.76 18.06 -8.86
C LEU A 60 2.75 16.91 -8.80
N THR A 61 3.17 15.75 -8.30
CA THR A 61 2.29 14.59 -8.15
C THR A 61 1.07 14.92 -7.29
N LYS A 62 1.22 15.66 -6.19
CA LYS A 62 0.09 16.06 -5.33
C LYS A 62 -0.92 16.96 -6.03
N ILE A 63 -0.47 17.85 -6.91
CA ILE A 63 -1.35 18.76 -7.65
C ILE A 63 -2.21 17.99 -8.65
N PHE A 64 -1.63 16.99 -9.33
CA PHE A 64 -2.33 16.21 -10.35
C PHE A 64 -3.08 14.98 -9.81
N SER A 65 -2.80 14.57 -8.57
CA SER A 65 -3.44 13.39 -7.99
C SER A 65 -4.84 13.70 -7.46
N SER A 66 -5.79 12.83 -7.78
CA SER A 66 -7.12 12.89 -7.19
C SER A 66 -7.06 12.50 -5.71
N LYS A 67 -7.72 13.28 -4.87
CA LYS A 67 -7.87 12.95 -3.44
C LYS A 67 -8.70 11.67 -3.30
N PRO A 68 -8.26 10.68 -2.52
CA PRO A 68 -9.02 9.47 -2.26
C PRO A 68 -10.37 9.80 -1.61
N LYS A 69 -11.45 9.20 -2.11
CA LYS A 69 -12.76 9.21 -1.46
C LYS A 69 -13.14 7.85 -0.88
N GLN A 70 -12.67 6.79 -1.51
CA GLN A 70 -12.95 5.42 -1.09
C GLN A 70 -11.66 4.62 -1.03
N TRP A 71 -11.55 3.75 -0.03
CA TRP A 71 -10.40 2.90 0.19
C TRP A 71 -10.85 1.47 0.34
N HIS A 72 -10.28 0.59 -0.47
CA HIS A 72 -10.65 -0.82 -0.53
C HIS A 72 -9.43 -1.70 -0.31
N SER A 73 -9.64 -2.90 0.22
CA SER A 73 -8.59 -3.91 0.31
C SER A 73 -9.18 -5.31 0.15
N ASP A 74 -8.39 -6.25 -0.36
CA ASP A 74 -8.83 -7.64 -0.59
C ASP A 74 -8.27 -8.63 0.43
N PHE A 75 -7.63 -8.12 1.49
CA PHE A 75 -7.00 -8.90 2.53
C PHE A 75 -7.71 -8.79 3.88
N SER A 76 -7.45 -9.77 4.75
CA SER A 76 -8.03 -9.80 6.09
C SER A 76 -7.32 -8.80 7.01
N ILE A 77 -8.09 -7.97 7.70
CA ILE A 77 -7.60 -7.01 8.69
C ILE A 77 -8.17 -7.41 10.04
N LYS A 78 -7.37 -8.15 10.83
CA LYS A 78 -7.77 -8.63 12.16
C LYS A 78 -7.04 -7.93 13.30
N THR A 79 -5.85 -7.37 13.02
CA THR A 79 -4.92 -6.92 14.06
C THR A 79 -4.89 -5.40 14.28
N ILE A 80 -5.50 -4.61 13.39
CA ILE A 80 -5.57 -3.15 13.52
C ILE A 80 -6.87 -2.74 14.18
N LYS A 81 -6.79 -1.79 15.12
CA LYS A 81 -7.91 -1.18 15.82
C LYS A 81 -8.17 0.24 15.33
N SER A 82 -9.34 0.75 15.68
CA SER A 82 -9.66 2.16 15.49
C SER A 82 -8.63 3.05 16.20
N ASN A 83 -8.27 4.16 15.57
CA ASN A 83 -7.22 5.12 15.92
C ASN A 83 -5.78 4.61 15.86
N ASP A 84 -5.52 3.39 15.40
CA ASP A 84 -4.14 2.97 15.13
C ASP A 84 -3.54 3.82 13.99
N LEU A 85 -2.27 4.20 14.16
CA LEU A 85 -1.50 4.86 13.11
C LEU A 85 -0.98 3.78 12.16
N VAL A 86 -1.31 3.91 10.89
CA VAL A 86 -0.93 2.94 9.87
C VAL A 86 -0.10 3.61 8.79
N ILE A 87 0.76 2.83 8.16
CA ILE A 87 1.42 3.14 6.90
C ILE A 87 1.00 2.09 5.89
N GLY A 88 0.70 2.51 4.66
CA GLY A 88 0.19 1.63 3.63
C GLY A 88 0.66 1.99 2.25
N LEU A 89 0.39 1.06 1.34
CA LEU A 89 0.57 1.21 -0.10
C LEU A 89 -0.82 1.23 -0.74
N ALA A 90 -1.13 2.30 -1.46
CA ALA A 90 -2.41 2.42 -2.15
C ALA A 90 -2.28 3.16 -3.49
N TYR A 91 -3.08 2.72 -4.45
CA TYR A 91 -3.12 3.28 -5.80
C TYR A 91 -4.55 3.25 -6.35
N PRO A 92 -4.91 4.17 -7.25
CA PRO A 92 -6.15 4.06 -8.01
C PRO A 92 -5.99 2.93 -9.06
N PRO A 93 -6.77 1.83 -9.00
CA PRO A 93 -6.62 0.72 -9.93
C PRO A 93 -7.13 1.06 -11.33
N ASP A 94 -8.11 1.97 -11.41
CA ASP A 94 -8.67 2.48 -12.65
C ASP A 94 -8.47 3.99 -12.73
N LYS A 95 -7.84 4.44 -13.83
CA LYS A 95 -7.60 5.85 -14.12
C LYS A 95 -8.89 6.63 -14.41
N THR A 96 -9.98 5.96 -14.76
CA THR A 96 -11.29 6.59 -14.98
C THR A 96 -12.03 6.87 -13.67
N THR A 97 -11.70 6.14 -12.59
CA THR A 97 -12.20 6.37 -11.23
C THR A 97 -11.07 6.66 -10.24
N PRO A 98 -10.31 7.75 -10.42
CA PRO A 98 -9.07 8.01 -9.69
C PRO A 98 -9.26 8.35 -8.20
N GLN A 99 -10.51 8.37 -7.72
CA GLN A 99 -10.87 8.60 -6.32
C GLN A 99 -11.07 7.30 -5.53
N ASN A 100 -11.12 6.15 -6.22
CA ASN A 100 -11.27 4.83 -5.62
C ASN A 100 -9.89 4.20 -5.50
N TYR A 101 -9.39 4.06 -4.28
CA TYR A 101 -8.06 3.54 -4.03
C TYR A 101 -8.13 2.07 -3.60
N GLN A 102 -7.29 1.25 -4.22
CA GLN A 102 -6.97 -0.09 -3.75
C GLN A 102 -5.75 -0.01 -2.84
N ILE A 103 -5.88 -0.57 -1.64
CA ILE A 103 -4.79 -0.77 -0.70
C ILE A 103 -4.20 -2.15 -0.97
N SER A 104 -2.93 -2.19 -1.36
CA SER A 104 -2.24 -3.47 -1.57
C SER A 104 -1.68 -4.05 -0.27
N SER A 105 -1.30 -3.20 0.67
CA SER A 105 -0.70 -3.62 1.94
C SER A 105 -0.77 -2.53 3.01
N LEU A 106 -0.80 -2.95 4.27
CA LEU A 106 -0.81 -2.10 5.47
C LEU A 106 0.14 -2.66 6.51
N ALA A 107 0.74 -1.76 7.30
CA ALA A 107 1.46 -2.07 8.54
C ALA A 107 1.12 -1.04 9.63
N LEU A 108 1.29 -1.42 10.90
CA LEU A 108 1.27 -0.46 12.00
C LEU A 108 2.52 0.41 11.94
N LEU A 109 2.33 1.71 12.20
CA LEU A 109 3.42 2.69 12.30
C LEU A 109 3.56 3.11 13.75
N HIS A 110 4.67 2.74 14.37
CA HIS A 110 4.96 3.07 15.76
C HIS A 110 5.94 4.22 15.86
N CYS A 111 5.87 4.92 16.98
CA CYS A 111 6.92 5.82 17.39
C CYS A 111 7.14 5.68 18.90
N ASP A 112 8.35 5.30 19.28
CA ASP A 112 8.79 5.25 20.69
C ASP A 112 10.15 5.93 20.80
N LYS A 113 10.35 6.73 21.85
CA LYS A 113 11.60 7.48 22.09
C LYS A 113 12.10 8.25 20.85
N ASN A 114 11.17 8.85 20.10
CA ASN A 114 11.41 9.57 18.84
C ASN A 114 11.93 8.71 17.68
N ILE A 115 11.82 7.38 17.77
CA ILE A 115 12.22 6.45 16.73
C ILE A 115 10.97 5.91 16.06
N ILE A 116 10.86 6.12 14.75
CA ILE A 116 9.75 5.62 13.93
C ILE A 116 10.09 4.21 13.45
N THR A 117 9.18 3.26 13.67
CA THR A 117 9.31 1.89 13.18
C THR A 117 8.05 1.44 12.45
N ILE A 118 8.22 0.57 11.46
CA ILE A 118 7.13 -0.03 10.69
C ILE A 118 7.11 -1.51 11.02
N ASP A 119 5.96 -1.99 11.49
CA ASP A 119 5.76 -3.41 11.74
C ASP A 119 5.79 -4.22 10.45
N HIS A 120 5.75 -5.54 10.59
CA HIS A 120 5.49 -6.39 9.43
C HIS A 120 4.11 -6.07 8.83
N PRO A 121 3.96 -6.24 7.51
CA PRO A 121 2.66 -6.17 6.86
C PRO A 121 1.62 -7.04 7.57
N ILE A 122 0.42 -6.49 7.78
CA ILE A 122 -0.68 -7.15 8.51
C ILE A 122 -1.22 -8.38 7.80
N SER A 123 -1.09 -8.41 6.48
CA SER A 123 -1.32 -9.58 5.66
C SER A 123 -0.13 -9.77 4.74
N PRO A 124 0.26 -11.02 4.43
CA PRO A 124 1.15 -11.27 3.33
C PRO A 124 0.53 -10.75 2.03
N PHE A 125 1.38 -10.23 1.15
CA PHE A 125 0.98 -9.65 -0.12
C PHE A 125 2.05 -9.95 -1.18
N SER A 126 1.64 -10.03 -2.44
CA SER A 126 2.56 -10.20 -3.55
C SER A 126 3.12 -8.84 -3.94
N ALA A 127 4.42 -8.78 -4.19
CA ALA A 127 5.08 -7.56 -4.64
C ALA A 127 6.41 -7.86 -5.33
N TRP A 128 6.88 -6.90 -6.10
CA TRP A 128 8.24 -6.92 -6.64
C TRP A 128 9.28 -6.94 -5.53
N ASN A 129 10.21 -7.88 -5.58
CA ASN A 129 11.36 -7.93 -4.69
C ASN A 129 12.62 -7.48 -5.43
N ARG A 130 13.18 -6.33 -5.04
CA ARG A 130 14.39 -5.77 -5.64
C ARG A 130 15.61 -6.68 -5.51
N LYS A 131 15.79 -7.35 -4.36
CA LYS A 131 16.96 -8.18 -4.09
C LYS A 131 17.00 -9.42 -4.97
N THR A 132 15.83 -10.03 -5.21
CA THR A 132 15.71 -11.24 -6.04
C THR A 132 15.34 -10.94 -7.49
N GLN A 133 14.99 -9.69 -7.81
CA GLN A 133 14.48 -9.24 -9.11
C GLN A 133 13.31 -10.09 -9.64
N ARG A 134 12.44 -10.51 -8.71
CA ARG A 134 11.29 -11.36 -9.01
C ARG A 134 10.08 -10.88 -8.24
N CYS A 135 8.90 -11.23 -8.73
CA CYS A 135 7.71 -11.11 -7.93
C CYS A 135 7.78 -12.16 -6.81
N ASN A 136 7.80 -11.68 -5.57
CA ASN A 136 7.63 -12.57 -4.44
C ASN A 136 6.15 -12.92 -4.35
N ASN A 137 5.88 -14.21 -4.16
CA ASN A 137 4.56 -14.65 -3.73
C ASN A 137 4.39 -14.37 -2.22
N GLN A 138 3.14 -14.47 -1.77
CA GLN A 138 2.72 -14.20 -0.39
C GLN A 138 3.46 -15.01 0.69
N SER A 139 4.23 -16.04 0.36
CA SER A 139 4.90 -16.89 1.34
C SER A 139 6.27 -16.38 1.81
N ILE A 140 6.83 -15.34 1.18
CA ILE A 140 8.13 -14.79 1.56
C ILE A 140 7.93 -13.49 2.33
N PRO A 141 8.34 -13.41 3.62
CA PRO A 141 8.23 -12.19 4.40
C PRO A 141 9.00 -11.03 3.75
N MET A 142 8.31 -9.92 3.52
CA MET A 142 8.89 -8.68 2.99
C MET A 142 8.52 -7.51 3.89
N LYS A 143 9.44 -6.57 4.02
CA LYS A 143 9.15 -5.27 4.63
C LYS A 143 8.27 -4.46 3.69
N LEU A 144 7.34 -3.69 4.24
CA LEU A 144 6.33 -2.95 3.47
C LEU A 144 6.98 -2.09 2.37
N LEU A 145 8.08 -1.41 2.68
CA LEU A 145 8.74 -0.45 1.78
C LEU A 145 9.93 -1.04 1.00
N ASP A 146 10.17 -2.36 1.06
CA ASP A 146 11.22 -3.03 0.26
C ASP A 146 10.75 -3.35 -1.17
N VAL A 147 9.50 -3.00 -1.49
CA VAL A 147 8.82 -3.30 -2.76
C VAL A 147 9.14 -2.33 -3.90
N PHE A 148 10.04 -1.37 -3.65
CA PHE A 148 10.43 -0.34 -4.61
C PHE A 148 11.72 -0.69 -5.35
N LEU A 149 11.85 -0.17 -6.57
CA LEU A 149 13.00 -0.41 -7.43
C LEU A 149 14.30 0.20 -6.90
N GLU A 150 14.25 1.38 -6.29
CA GLU A 150 15.46 2.17 -6.03
C GLU A 150 16.04 1.95 -4.63
N HIS A 151 15.20 1.99 -3.59
CA HIS A 151 15.65 2.05 -2.21
C HIS A 151 14.86 1.11 -1.29
N ASP A 152 15.45 0.67 -0.18
CA ASP A 152 14.79 -0.18 0.83
C ASP A 152 14.02 0.64 1.87
N GLN A 153 13.31 -0.06 2.75
CA GLN A 153 12.64 0.52 3.89
C GLN A 153 13.56 1.37 4.79
N THR A 154 14.85 1.02 4.90
CA THR A 154 15.82 1.78 5.71
C THR A 154 15.96 3.22 5.19
N TYR A 155 16.04 3.38 3.87
CA TYR A 155 16.09 4.69 3.23
C TYR A 155 14.81 5.50 3.48
N TYR A 156 13.64 4.89 3.31
CA TYR A 156 12.36 5.60 3.49
C TYR A 156 12.05 5.90 4.96
N LEU A 157 12.51 5.07 5.90
CA LEU A 157 12.46 5.36 7.33
C LEU A 157 13.29 6.60 7.68
N LYS A 158 14.49 6.75 7.11
CA LYS A 158 15.29 7.98 7.27
C LYS A 158 14.54 9.21 6.77
N LYS A 159 13.87 9.12 5.61
CA LYS A 159 13.03 10.22 5.08
C LYS A 159 11.84 10.52 5.99
N LEU A 160 11.18 9.51 6.55
CA LEU A 160 10.09 9.71 7.51
C LEU A 160 10.58 10.42 8.75
N HIS A 161 11.72 9.99 9.31
CA HIS A 161 12.29 10.60 10.50
C HIS A 161 12.78 12.04 10.24
N GLN A 162 13.33 12.34 9.06
CA GLN A 162 13.64 13.72 8.66
C GLN A 162 12.39 14.61 8.61
N LYS A 163 11.26 14.06 8.15
CA LYS A 163 9.99 14.79 8.06
C LYS A 163 9.29 14.94 9.41
N TYR A 164 9.40 13.93 10.27
CA TYR A 164 8.80 13.86 11.60
C TYR A 164 9.89 13.45 12.61
N PRO A 165 10.69 14.42 13.10
CA PRO A 165 11.87 14.13 13.93
C PRO A 165 11.53 13.63 15.33
N THR A 166 10.30 13.84 15.80
CA THR A 166 9.83 13.40 17.12
C THR A 166 8.49 12.68 17.01
N CYS A 167 8.16 11.86 18.03
CA CYS A 167 6.85 11.23 18.10
C CYS A 167 5.73 12.26 18.21
N ASP A 168 5.96 13.37 18.92
CA ASP A 168 5.01 14.48 19.00
C ASP A 168 4.78 15.13 17.63
N ALA A 169 5.82 15.33 16.82
CA ALA A 169 5.68 15.85 15.46
C ALA A 169 4.87 14.89 14.57
N LEU A 170 5.12 13.57 14.68
CA LEU A 170 4.36 12.56 13.96
C LEU A 170 2.89 12.54 14.40
N PHE A 171 2.62 12.46 15.70
CA PHE A 171 1.26 12.35 16.23
C PHE A 171 0.46 13.64 16.08
N SER A 172 1.11 14.80 16.08
CA SER A 172 0.46 16.09 15.76
C SER A 172 0.06 16.17 14.29
N ALA A 173 0.82 15.56 13.38
CA ALA A 173 0.46 15.47 11.97
C ALA A 173 -0.68 14.46 11.70
N PHE A 174 -0.87 13.49 12.60
CA PHE A 174 -1.89 12.44 12.52
C PHE A 174 -2.60 12.27 13.88
N PRO A 175 -3.37 13.29 14.32
CA PRO A 175 -4.02 13.27 15.61
C PRO A 175 -5.11 12.20 15.65
N LYS A 176 -5.38 11.66 16.85
CA LYS A 176 -6.57 10.84 17.09
C LYS A 176 -7.81 11.74 17.14
N LEU A 177 -8.98 11.21 16.78
CA LEU A 177 -10.27 11.82 17.15
C LEU A 177 -10.52 11.67 18.65
#